data_AF-A0A519T0T6-F1
#
_entry.id   AF-A0A519T0T6-F1
#
_cell.length_a   1.000
_cell.length_b   1.000
_cell.length_c   1.000
_cell.angle_alpha   90.00
_cell.angle_beta   90.00
_cell.angle_gamma   90.00
#
_symmetry.space_group_name_H-M   'P 1'
#
loop_
_entity.id
_entity.type
_entity.pdbx_description
1 polymer ?
#
loop_
_entity_poly.entity_id
_entity_poly.type
_entity_poly.pdbx_seq_one_letter_code
_entity_poly.pdbx_strand_id
1 'polypeptide(L)'
;MAQLVGIFRAGEEQFLTLMGKYLDQTAGITPTDREDLLFQLEIARLKARPQAQQAFTRKETGLRREIQELENDVATLQTNLDFFARSKNADQLRQEYQGRMDEARVRIDKLKKQLKQLRS
;
A
#
# COMPACT_ATOMS: atom_id res chain seq x y z
N MET A 1 -7.81 4.58 -29.87
CA MET A 1 -7.55 3.55 -28.85
C MET A 1 -6.93 4.10 -27.56
N ALA A 2 -5.83 4.87 -27.60
CA ALA A 2 -5.19 5.40 -26.38
C ALA A 2 -6.07 6.34 -25.54
N GLN A 3 -6.88 7.20 -26.18
CA GLN A 3 -7.80 8.12 -25.49
C GLN A 3 -8.95 7.38 -24.76
N LEU A 4 -9.48 6.29 -25.34
CA LEU A 4 -10.52 5.46 -24.71
C LEU A 4 -9.99 4.74 -23.46
N VAL A 5 -8.76 4.22 -23.51
CA VAL A 5 -8.10 3.60 -22.34
C VAL A 5 -7.87 4.60 -21.21
N GLY A 6 -7.56 5.87 -21.54
CA GLY A 6 -7.40 6.95 -20.56
C GLY A 6 -8.71 7.32 -19.86
N ILE A 7 -9.82 7.44 -20.60
CA ILE A 7 -11.15 7.76 -20.04
C ILE A 7 -11.63 6.65 -19.11
N PHE A 8 -11.44 5.38 -19.48
CA PHE A 8 -11.79 4.25 -18.62
C PHE A 8 -11.04 4.33 -17.28
N ARG A 9 -9.72 4.55 -17.31
CA ARG A 9 -8.89 4.70 -16.08
C ARG A 9 -9.40 5.81 -15.15
N ALA A 10 -9.69 6.99 -15.69
CA ALA A 10 -10.19 8.11 -14.89
C ALA A 10 -11.55 7.79 -14.23
N GLY A 11 -12.47 7.15 -14.97
CA GLY A 11 -13.73 6.70 -14.41
C GLY A 11 -13.55 5.63 -13.33
N GLU A 12 -12.53 4.78 -13.45
CA GLU A 12 -12.23 3.78 -12.44
C GLU A 12 -11.74 4.38 -11.12
N GLU A 13 -10.81 5.33 -11.20
CA GLU A 13 -10.27 6.04 -10.04
C GLU A 13 -11.36 6.86 -9.35
N GLN A 14 -12.22 7.52 -10.12
CA GLN A 14 -13.35 8.27 -9.59
C GLN A 14 -14.36 7.35 -8.88
N PHE A 15 -14.67 6.19 -9.46
CA PHE A 15 -15.55 5.20 -8.82
C PHE A 15 -14.98 4.70 -7.48
N LEU A 16 -13.70 4.31 -7.43
CA LEU A 16 -13.06 3.87 -6.20
C LEU A 16 -13.04 4.97 -5.14
N THR A 17 -12.82 6.22 -5.55
CA THR A 17 -12.86 7.38 -4.66
C THR A 17 -14.25 7.58 -4.05
N LEU A 18 -15.30 7.51 -4.87
CA LEU A 18 -16.68 7.66 -4.40
C LEU A 18 -17.09 6.50 -3.48
N MET A 19 -16.70 5.27 -3.82
CA MET A 19 -16.93 4.11 -2.96
C MET A 19 -16.21 4.25 -1.62
N GLY A 20 -14.99 4.79 -1.60
CA GLY A 20 -14.27 5.07 -0.36
C GLY A 20 -15.05 6.03 0.54
N LYS A 21 -15.55 7.14 -0.03
CA LYS A 21 -16.38 8.11 0.69
C LYS A 21 -17.69 7.51 1.22
N TYR A 22 -18.31 6.62 0.45
CA TYR A 22 -19.51 5.91 0.89
C TYR A 22 -19.23 4.99 2.09
N LEU A 23 -18.12 4.24 2.04
CA LEU A 23 -17.70 3.37 3.15
C LEU A 23 -17.36 4.18 4.41
N ASP A 24 -16.77 5.37 4.27
CA ASP A 24 -16.50 6.29 5.39
C ASP A 24 -17.76 6.74 6.12
N GLN A 25 -18.91 6.75 5.44
CA GLN A 25 -20.21 7.15 6.00
C GLN A 25 -21.01 5.94 6.54
N THR A 26 -20.54 4.72 6.31
CA THR A 26 -21.26 3.50 6.66
C THR A 26 -20.93 3.08 8.10
N ALA A 27 -21.94 3.00 8.96
CA ALA A 27 -21.76 2.55 10.34
C ALA A 27 -21.25 1.10 10.40
N GLY A 28 -20.30 0.84 11.29
CA GLY A 28 -19.73 -0.50 11.51
C GLY A 28 -18.60 -0.90 10.57
N ILE A 29 -18.20 -0.03 9.63
CA ILE A 29 -17.00 -0.24 8.80
C ILE A 29 -15.79 0.37 9.50
N THR A 30 -14.79 -0.46 9.82
CA THR A 30 -13.51 0.04 10.36
C THR A 30 -12.61 0.55 9.23
N PRO A 31 -11.57 1.37 9.53
CA PRO A 31 -10.59 1.78 8.52
C PRO A 31 -9.92 0.60 7.81
N THR A 32 -9.66 -0.49 8.54
CA THR A 32 -9.09 -1.73 7.99
C THR A 32 -10.08 -2.43 7.05
N ASP A 33 -11.36 -2.56 7.45
CA ASP A 33 -12.39 -3.17 6.59
C ASP A 33 -12.58 -2.37 5.32
N ARG A 34 -12.57 -1.03 5.43
CA ARG A 34 -12.62 -0.13 4.28
C ARG A 34 -11.46 -0.37 3.32
N GLU A 35 -10.23 -0.43 3.80
CA GLU A 35 -9.05 -0.70 2.96
C GLU A 35 -9.17 -2.07 2.26
N ASP A 36 -9.60 -3.10 2.98
CA ASP A 36 -9.79 -4.45 2.45
C ASP A 36 -10.88 -4.49 1.36
N LEU A 37 -12.03 -3.87 1.62
CA LEU A 37 -13.15 -3.82 0.67
C LEU A 37 -12.77 -3.10 -0.62
N LEU A 38 -12.10 -1.95 -0.51
CA LEU A 38 -11.63 -1.21 -1.68
C LEU A 38 -10.61 -2.01 -2.49
N PHE A 39 -9.71 -2.73 -1.82
CA PHE A 39 -8.73 -3.56 -2.50
C PHE A 39 -9.36 -4.78 -3.17
N GLN A 40 -10.31 -5.45 -2.52
CA GLN A 40 -11.09 -6.54 -3.13
C GLN A 40 -11.85 -6.06 -4.37
N LEU A 41 -12.46 -4.87 -4.30
CA LEU A 41 -13.14 -4.25 -5.43
C LEU A 41 -12.16 -3.95 -6.57
N GLU A 42 -10.96 -3.42 -6.27
CA GLU A 42 -9.91 -3.21 -7.27
C GLU A 42 -9.52 -4.53 -7.96
N ILE A 43 -9.30 -5.61 -7.20
CA ILE A 43 -8.99 -6.94 -7.73
C ILE A 43 -10.13 -7.44 -8.62
N ALA A 44 -11.38 -7.39 -8.16
CA ALA A 44 -12.53 -7.86 -8.91
C ALA A 44 -12.63 -7.15 -10.28
N ARG A 45 -12.37 -5.84 -10.29
CA ARG A 45 -12.33 -5.06 -11.53
C ARG A 45 -11.14 -5.41 -12.41
N LEU A 46 -9.96 -5.62 -11.86
CA LEU A 46 -8.79 -6.10 -12.62
C LEU A 46 -9.07 -7.45 -13.29
N LYS A 47 -9.78 -8.37 -12.63
CA LYS A 47 -10.20 -9.66 -13.21
C LYS A 47 -11.15 -9.49 -14.40
N ALA A 48 -11.98 -8.46 -14.37
CA ALA A 48 -12.96 -8.18 -15.43
C ALA A 48 -12.38 -7.53 -16.69
N ARG A 49 -11.11 -7.08 -16.66
CA ARG A 49 -10.49 -6.39 -17.81
C ARG A 49 -9.98 -7.36 -18.88
N PRO A 50 -9.99 -6.95 -20.17
CA PRO A 50 -9.17 -7.59 -21.19
C PRO A 50 -7.70 -7.59 -20.75
N GLN A 51 -6.98 -8.69 -20.93
CA GLN A 51 -5.59 -8.86 -20.47
C GLN A 51 -5.42 -8.81 -18.94
N ALA A 52 -6.41 -9.24 -18.17
CA ALA A 52 -6.35 -9.35 -16.71
C ALA A 52 -5.00 -9.92 -16.23
N GLN A 53 -4.53 -11.03 -16.80
CA GLN A 53 -3.27 -11.66 -16.41
C GLN A 53 -2.07 -10.70 -16.41
N GLN A 54 -1.91 -9.88 -17.46
CA GLN A 54 -0.81 -8.91 -17.53
C GLN A 54 -0.99 -7.80 -16.49
N ALA A 55 -2.23 -7.36 -16.24
CA ALA A 55 -2.52 -6.37 -15.22
C ALA A 55 -2.24 -6.91 -13.80
N PHE A 56 -2.57 -8.18 -13.53
CA PHE A 56 -2.24 -8.88 -12.29
C PHE A 56 -0.73 -8.95 -12.08
N THR A 57 0.03 -9.40 -13.07
CA THR A 57 1.49 -9.45 -12.98
C THR A 57 2.09 -8.07 -12.70
N ARG A 58 1.60 -7.02 -13.36
CA ARG A 58 2.06 -5.64 -13.09
C ARG A 58 1.76 -5.19 -11.66
N LYS A 59 0.54 -5.44 -11.17
CA LYS A 59 0.13 -5.12 -9.79
C LYS A 59 0.97 -5.90 -8.78
N GLU A 60 1.19 -7.20 -9.01
CA GLU A 60 2.03 -8.06 -8.17
C GLU A 60 3.47 -7.55 -8.09
N THR A 61 4.10 -7.29 -9.24
CA THR A 61 5.47 -6.77 -9.30
C THR A 61 5.57 -5.41 -8.62
N GLY A 62 4.57 -4.53 -8.77
CA GLY A 62 4.50 -3.25 -8.08
C GLY A 62 4.47 -3.40 -6.56
N LEU A 63 3.60 -4.26 -6.04
CA LEU A 63 3.52 -4.53 -4.60
C LEU A 63 4.82 -5.10 -4.04
N ARG A 64 5.44 -6.07 -4.74
CA ARG A 64 6.73 -6.64 -4.33
C ARG A 64 7.83 -5.60 -4.30
N ARG A 65 7.84 -4.69 -5.27
CA ARG A 65 8.81 -3.60 -5.34
C ARG A 65 8.63 -2.63 -4.17
N GLU A 66 7.41 -2.17 -3.89
CA GLU A 66 7.13 -1.25 -2.77
C GLU A 66 7.50 -1.88 -1.42
N ILE A 67 7.21 -3.18 -1.24
CA ILE A 67 7.65 -3.94 -0.05
C ILE A 67 9.17 -3.92 0.07
N GLN A 68 9.89 -4.25 -1.01
CA GLN A 68 11.35 -4.31 -0.99
C GLN A 68 11.98 -2.93 -0.71
N GLU A 69 11.42 -1.86 -1.28
CA GLU A 69 11.86 -0.49 -1.03
C GLU A 69 11.71 -0.12 0.45
N LEU A 70 10.55 -0.40 1.06
CA LEU A 70 10.32 -0.15 2.49
C LEU A 70 11.18 -1.03 3.39
N GLU A 71 11.41 -2.31 3.03
CA GLU A 71 12.29 -3.20 3.78
C GLU A 71 13.75 -2.70 3.77
N ASN A 72 14.21 -2.15 2.65
CA ASN A 72 15.52 -1.52 2.56
C ASN A 72 15.58 -0.24 3.43
N ASP A 73 14.54 0.60 3.38
CA ASP A 73 14.48 1.81 4.21
C ASP A 73 14.51 1.47 5.71
N VAL A 74 13.77 0.44 6.13
CA VAL A 74 13.81 -0.07 7.52
C VAL A 74 15.21 -0.52 7.90
N ALA A 75 15.92 -1.24 7.02
CA ALA A 75 17.29 -1.68 7.29
C ALA A 75 18.27 -0.49 7.43
N THR A 76 18.12 0.54 6.60
CA THR A 76 18.90 1.79 6.71
C THR A 76 18.59 2.53 8.00
N LEU A 77 17.31 2.69 8.36
CA LEU A 77 16.90 3.32 9.62
C LEU A 77 17.42 2.57 10.84
N GLN A 78 17.37 1.23 10.82
CA GLN A 78 17.92 0.39 11.89
C GLN A 78 19.44 0.61 12.04
N THR A 79 20.17 0.63 10.93
CA THR A 79 21.63 0.89 10.95
C THR A 79 21.94 2.26 11.54
N ASN A 80 21.14 3.29 11.18
CA ASN A 80 21.28 4.63 11.74
C ASN A 80 20.96 4.64 13.25
N LEU A 81 19.90 3.95 13.68
CA LEU A 81 19.55 3.83 15.09
C LEU A 81 20.69 3.20 15.90
N ASP A 82 21.28 2.13 15.40
CA ASP A 82 22.40 1.43 16.06
C ASP A 82 23.63 2.34 16.19
N PHE A 83 23.91 3.15 15.15
CA PHE A 83 24.95 4.18 15.20
C PHE A 83 24.67 5.25 16.26
N PHE A 84 23.43 5.76 16.29
CA PHE A 84 23.05 6.81 17.23
C PHE A 84 22.84 6.32 18.66
N ALA A 85 22.67 5.01 18.91
CA ALA A 85 22.48 4.44 20.25
C ALA A 85 23.62 4.82 21.23
N ARG A 86 24.83 5.05 20.72
CA ARG A 86 26.01 5.45 21.52
C ARG A 86 26.14 6.96 21.72
N SER A 87 25.34 7.75 21.03
CA SER A 87 25.41 9.21 21.05
C SER A 87 24.58 9.80 22.19
N LYS A 88 25.21 10.62 23.04
CA LYS A 88 24.58 11.23 24.23
C LYS A 88 23.52 12.28 23.91
N ASN A 89 23.55 12.88 22.71
CA ASN A 89 22.66 13.98 22.30
C ASN A 89 21.78 13.60 21.10
N ALA A 90 21.41 12.33 20.97
CA ALA A 90 20.68 11.81 19.79
C ALA A 90 19.28 11.25 20.12
N ASP A 91 18.73 11.53 21.32
CA ASP A 91 17.42 11.01 21.73
C ASP A 91 16.31 11.32 20.73
N GLN A 92 16.23 12.57 20.28
CA GLN A 92 15.19 13.00 19.33
C GLN A 92 15.31 12.30 17.98
N LEU A 93 16.53 12.17 17.44
CA LEU A 93 16.77 11.45 16.17
C LEU A 93 16.44 9.96 16.30
N ARG A 94 16.76 9.35 17.46
CA ARG A 94 16.38 7.95 17.71
C ARG A 94 14.86 7.78 17.73
N GLN A 95 14.15 8.68 18.39
CA GLN A 95 12.69 8.63 18.43
C GLN A 95 12.08 8.82 17.02
N GLU A 96 12.60 9.75 16.23
CA GLU A 96 12.15 9.98 14.86
C GLU A 96 12.36 8.76 13.96
N TYR A 97 13.57 8.19 13.96
CA TYR A 97 13.87 7.01 13.15
C TYR A 97 13.09 5.78 13.59
N GLN A 98 12.88 5.60 14.89
CA GLN A 98 12.03 4.53 15.41
C GLN A 98 10.60 4.69 14.91
N GLY A 99 10.01 5.90 15.01
CA GLY A 99 8.67 6.18 14.51
C GLY A 99 8.53 5.90 13.01
N ARG A 100 9.47 6.38 12.19
CA ARG A 100 9.48 6.11 10.74
C ARG A 100 9.61 4.63 10.42
N MET A 101 10.42 3.90 11.19
CA MET A 101 10.59 2.46 11.02
C MET A 101 9.30 1.70 11.36
N ASP A 102 8.59 2.09 12.42
CA ASP A 102 7.32 1.49 12.81
C ASP A 102 6.22 1.76 11.78
N GLU A 103 6.14 2.98 11.25
CA GLU A 103 5.24 3.33 10.14
C GLU A 103 5.53 2.49 8.88
N ALA A 104 6.80 2.35 8.50
CA ALA A 104 7.21 1.54 7.37
C ALA A 104 6.84 0.06 7.55
N ARG A 105 7.03 -0.50 8.76
CA ARG A 105 6.65 -1.89 9.09
C ARG A 105 5.14 -2.11 8.97
N VAL A 106 4.33 -1.20 9.51
CA VAL A 106 2.86 -1.25 9.36
C VAL A 106 2.47 -1.22 7.87
N ARG A 107 3.13 -0.38 7.07
CA ARG A 107 2.88 -0.32 5.63
C ARG A 107 3.27 -1.61 4.90
N ILE A 108 4.42 -2.19 5.23
CA ILE A 108 4.88 -3.49 4.69
C ILE A 108 3.84 -4.57 4.97
N ASP A 109 3.31 -4.66 6.19
CA ASP A 109 2.33 -5.68 6.55
C ASP A 109 1.03 -5.54 5.75
N LYS A 110 0.57 -4.30 5.55
CA LYS A 110 -0.58 -4.01 4.67
C LYS A 110 -0.33 -4.47 3.23
N LEU A 111 0.82 -4.14 2.65
CA LEU A 111 1.19 -4.54 1.29
C LEU A 111 1.33 -6.06 1.16
N LYS A 112 1.88 -6.74 2.16
CA LYS A 112 1.97 -8.21 2.21
C LYS A 112 0.59 -8.86 2.23
N LYS A 113 -0.36 -8.29 2.99
CA LYS A 113 -1.77 -8.73 2.99
C LYS A 113 -2.41 -8.56 1.62
N GLN A 114 -2.23 -7.41 0.99
CA GLN A 114 -2.70 -7.14 -0.38
C GLN A 114 -2.10 -8.11 -1.40
N LEU A 115 -0.79 -8.36 -1.32
CA LEU A 115 -0.10 -9.33 -2.18
C LEU A 115 -0.67 -10.74 -2.01
N LYS A 116 -1.01 -11.15 -0.77
CA LYS A 116 -1.65 -12.44 -0.50
C LYS A 116 -3.05 -12.51 -1.14
N GLN A 117 -3.87 -11.49 -0.97
CA GLN A 117 -5.21 -11.38 -1.57
C GLN A 117 -5.17 -11.36 -3.11
N LEU A 118 -4.12 -10.77 -3.71
CA LEU A 118 -3.93 -10.75 -5.16
C LEU A 118 -3.62 -12.14 -5.73
N ARG A 119 -2.95 -12.98 -4.95
CA ARG A 119 -2.49 -14.33 -5.35
C ARG A 119 -3.50 -15.44 -5.06
N SER A 120 -4.56 -15.15 -4.30
CA SER A 120 -5.68 -16.07 -4.01
C SER A 120 -6.77 -16.01 -5.08
#